data_AF-A0A0G1MFD3-F1
#
_entry.id   AF-A0A0G1MFD3-F1
#
_cell.length_a   1.000
_cell.length_b   1.000
_cell.length_c   1.000
_cell.angle_alpha   90.00
_cell.angle_beta   90.00
_cell.angle_gamma   90.00
#
_symmetry.space_group_name_H-M   'P 1'
#
loop_
_entity.id
_entity.type
_entity.pdbx_description
1 polymer ?
#
loop_
_entity_poly.entity_id
_entity_poly.type
_entity_poly.pdbx_seq_one_letter_code
_entity_poly.pdbx_strand_id
1 'polypeptide(L)'
;MSIPSEHGVALPETKVQSSFFEQEGIRHYAEQVRPVEQEDLENLQITPESLVHVVRHLVGISVEARAKLIGQTFDDDGVEQVIDESFLARQLETVGSKFHPVIVDPEKIIGFCLEKIRVLLDSGQVPVWIKNSISRCLFADFQIIVSHGEKTRLGIPEGNQLGNCALIKITPEIADRVTVEQRGYGQSVDNIKVNVVRGVEPPLTDVLVFTLKKSADDQPPVFHTAYTGILTVPLPRPSDQFPEELAYNQDWWSQYAFVK
;
A
#
# COMPACT_ATOMS: atom_id res chain seq x y z
N MET A 1 59.64 9.94 28.07
CA MET A 1 58.49 10.63 27.45
C MET A 1 58.04 9.75 26.31
N SER A 2 56.94 9.05 26.50
CA SER A 2 56.42 8.07 25.53
C SER A 2 55.14 8.65 24.93
N ILE A 3 55.12 8.77 23.61
CA ILE A 3 53.93 9.15 22.85
C ILE A 3 53.02 7.91 22.82
N PRO A 4 51.77 7.97 23.30
CA PRO A 4 50.83 6.87 23.09
C PRO A 4 50.34 6.89 21.65
N SER A 5 50.45 5.74 21.00
CA SER A 5 50.01 5.49 19.64
C SER A 5 48.51 5.66 19.49
N GLU A 6 48.16 6.27 18.37
CA GLU A 6 46.87 6.43 17.73
C GLU A 6 45.81 5.40 18.13
N HIS A 7 44.68 5.92 18.58
CA HIS A 7 43.41 5.23 18.56
C HIS A 7 43.11 4.79 17.13
N GLY A 8 43.32 3.50 16.86
CA GLY A 8 42.68 2.83 15.74
C GLY A 8 41.17 2.90 15.96
N VAL A 9 40.53 3.92 15.38
CA VAL A 9 39.09 3.94 15.20
C VAL A 9 38.79 2.79 14.23
N ALA A 10 38.32 1.67 14.78
CA ALA A 10 37.67 0.66 13.97
C ALA A 10 36.51 1.36 13.25
N LEU A 11 36.62 1.48 11.93
CA LEU A 11 35.49 1.88 11.10
C LEU A 11 34.36 0.88 11.37
N PRO A 12 33.12 1.34 11.62
CA PRO A 12 32.01 0.42 11.81
C PRO A 12 31.91 -0.48 10.58
N GLU A 13 31.72 -1.76 10.86
CA GLU A 13 31.59 -2.84 9.90
C GLU A 13 30.79 -2.38 8.68
N THR A 14 31.37 -2.61 7.51
CA THR A 14 30.74 -2.47 6.20
C THR A 14 29.28 -2.85 6.27
N LYS A 15 28.39 -1.85 6.06
CA LYS A 15 26.97 -2.09 5.83
C LYS A 15 26.85 -3.16 4.76
N VAL A 16 26.29 -4.30 5.17
CA VAL A 16 26.02 -5.46 4.31
C VAL A 16 25.30 -4.95 3.06
N GLN A 17 25.80 -5.35 1.88
CA GLN A 17 25.14 -5.15 0.59
C GLN A 17 23.67 -5.52 0.76
N SER A 18 22.76 -4.56 0.56
CA SER A 18 21.36 -4.81 0.83
C SER A 18 20.86 -5.87 -0.15
N SER A 19 20.48 -7.05 0.35
CA SER A 19 19.87 -8.09 -0.47
C SER A 19 18.49 -7.59 -0.89
N PHE A 20 18.24 -7.51 -2.19
CA PHE A 20 16.92 -7.24 -2.74
C PHE A 20 16.49 -8.39 -3.64
N PHE A 21 15.18 -8.51 -3.85
CA PHE A 21 14.60 -9.32 -4.91
C PHE A 21 13.58 -8.50 -5.70
N GLU A 22 13.26 -8.93 -6.91
CA GLU A 22 12.25 -8.29 -7.75
C GLU A 22 10.97 -9.12 -7.77
N GLN A 23 9.83 -8.45 -7.53
CA GLN A 23 8.48 -9.03 -7.62
C GLN A 23 7.58 -8.01 -8.32
N GLU A 24 6.81 -8.47 -9.32
CA GLU A 24 5.89 -7.60 -10.09
C GLU A 24 6.56 -6.33 -10.66
N GLY A 25 7.85 -6.40 -11.00
CA GLY A 25 8.62 -5.27 -11.53
C GLY A 25 9.11 -4.25 -10.48
N ILE A 26 8.99 -4.56 -9.20
CA ILE A 26 9.46 -3.73 -8.08
C ILE A 26 10.56 -4.45 -7.30
N ARG A 27 11.62 -3.71 -6.94
CA ARG A 27 12.64 -4.17 -5.99
C ARG A 27 12.14 -4.03 -4.56
N HIS A 28 12.18 -5.14 -3.83
CA HIS A 28 11.95 -5.21 -2.39
C HIS A 28 13.28 -5.37 -1.67
N TYR A 29 13.62 -4.39 -0.83
CA TYR A 29 14.79 -4.43 0.06
C TYR A 29 14.39 -5.14 1.35
N ALA A 30 14.29 -6.47 1.26
CA ALA A 30 13.70 -7.29 2.30
C ALA A 30 14.11 -8.75 2.16
N GLU A 31 13.85 -9.53 3.21
CA GLU A 31 14.04 -10.98 3.23
C GLU A 31 12.74 -11.70 2.86
N GLN A 32 12.81 -12.67 1.94
CA GLN A 32 11.73 -13.61 1.69
C GLN A 32 11.72 -14.69 2.79
N VAL A 33 10.61 -14.82 3.51
CA VAL A 33 10.52 -15.71 4.70
C VAL A 33 9.89 -17.05 4.34
N ARG A 34 8.58 -17.06 4.04
CA ARG A 34 7.83 -18.26 3.63
C ARG A 34 6.58 -17.87 2.85
N PRO A 35 6.01 -18.75 2.01
CA PRO A 35 4.70 -18.54 1.40
C PRO A 35 3.63 -18.19 2.44
N VAL A 36 2.61 -17.41 2.02
CA VAL A 36 1.37 -17.25 2.79
C VAL A 36 0.66 -18.61 2.85
N GLU A 37 0.18 -19.00 4.02
CA GLU A 37 -0.43 -20.30 4.27
C GLU A 37 -1.89 -20.17 4.72
N GLN A 38 -2.63 -21.28 4.71
CA GLN A 38 -4.03 -21.32 5.14
C GLN A 38 -4.20 -20.87 6.61
N GLU A 39 -3.26 -21.22 7.49
CA GLU A 39 -3.26 -20.78 8.90
C GLU A 39 -3.15 -19.25 9.04
N ASP A 40 -2.46 -18.57 8.12
CA ASP A 40 -2.38 -17.11 8.12
C ASP A 40 -3.75 -16.48 7.86
N LEU A 41 -4.57 -17.12 7.02
CA LEU A 41 -5.94 -16.66 6.72
C LEU A 41 -6.93 -16.99 7.82
N GLU A 42 -6.78 -18.13 8.49
CA GLU A 42 -7.64 -18.53 9.62
C GLU A 42 -7.47 -17.61 10.81
N ASN A 43 -6.27 -17.07 11.00
CA ASN A 43 -5.95 -16.11 12.06
C ASN A 43 -6.00 -14.64 11.58
N LEU A 44 -6.42 -14.40 10.33
CA LEU A 44 -6.42 -13.07 9.76
C LEU A 44 -7.44 -12.16 10.45
N GLN A 45 -6.98 -11.00 10.91
CA GLN A 45 -7.85 -9.99 11.47
C GLN A 45 -8.19 -8.90 10.45
N ILE A 46 -9.43 -8.42 10.52
CA ILE A 46 -9.88 -7.21 9.84
C ILE A 46 -10.09 -6.16 10.93
N THR A 47 -9.30 -5.10 10.90
CA THR A 47 -9.31 -4.05 11.91
C THR A 47 -10.04 -2.81 11.39
N PRO A 48 -10.37 -1.83 12.26
CA PRO A 48 -10.93 -0.56 11.79
C PRO A 48 -9.97 0.17 10.84
N GLU A 49 -8.65 0.08 11.07
CA GLU A 49 -7.60 0.58 10.17
C GLU A 49 -7.68 -0.05 8.77
N SER A 50 -7.85 -1.39 8.70
CA SER A 50 -8.04 -2.12 7.42
C SER A 50 -9.19 -1.53 6.59
N LEU A 51 -10.33 -1.30 7.25
CA LEU A 51 -11.52 -0.78 6.60
C LEU A 51 -11.31 0.67 6.15
N VAL A 52 -10.69 1.50 6.99
CA VAL A 52 -10.34 2.89 6.69
C VAL A 52 -9.41 2.98 5.48
N HIS A 53 -8.39 2.12 5.39
CA HIS A 53 -7.50 2.08 4.23
C HIS A 53 -8.23 1.76 2.94
N VAL A 54 -9.17 0.81 2.96
CA VAL A 54 -10.02 0.55 1.78
C VAL A 54 -10.94 1.74 1.47
N VAL A 55 -11.51 2.40 2.49
CA VAL A 55 -12.36 3.60 2.30
C VAL A 55 -11.63 4.71 1.55
N ARG A 56 -10.32 4.90 1.77
CA ARG A 56 -9.50 5.87 0.99
C ARG A 56 -9.55 5.62 -0.53
N HIS A 57 -9.88 4.40 -0.94
CA HIS A 57 -9.96 3.99 -2.35
C HIS A 57 -11.39 3.86 -2.85
N LEU A 58 -12.41 4.21 -2.06
CA LEU A 58 -13.80 4.26 -2.52
C LEU A 58 -14.17 5.68 -2.98
N VAL A 59 -15.15 5.77 -3.88
CA VAL A 59 -15.76 7.05 -4.29
C VAL A 59 -16.82 7.50 -3.27
N GLY A 60 -17.42 6.54 -2.55
CA GLY A 60 -18.39 6.79 -1.50
C GLY A 60 -18.52 5.58 -0.59
N ILE A 61 -19.30 5.72 0.48
CA ILE A 61 -19.56 4.67 1.46
C ILE A 61 -21.08 4.53 1.70
N SER A 62 -21.56 3.30 1.84
CA SER A 62 -22.97 3.04 2.19
C SER A 62 -23.32 3.58 3.58
N VAL A 63 -24.62 3.76 3.84
CA VAL A 63 -25.11 4.22 5.14
C VAL A 63 -24.78 3.18 6.22
N GLU A 64 -24.91 1.90 5.89
CA GLU A 64 -24.65 0.78 6.79
C GLU A 64 -23.17 0.68 7.15
N ALA A 65 -22.27 0.73 6.17
CA ALA A 65 -20.83 0.68 6.42
C ALA A 65 -20.34 1.93 7.18
N ARG A 66 -20.90 3.11 6.86
CA ARG A 66 -20.63 4.34 7.62
C ARG A 66 -21.05 4.20 9.08
N ALA A 67 -22.27 3.73 9.35
CA ALA A 67 -22.78 3.56 10.71
C ALA A 67 -21.96 2.54 11.52
N LYS A 68 -21.43 1.50 10.88
CA LYS A 68 -20.53 0.54 11.54
C LYS A 68 -19.20 1.18 11.95
N LEU A 69 -18.61 2.00 11.09
CA LEU A 69 -17.28 2.57 11.31
C LEU A 69 -17.25 3.71 12.32
N ILE A 70 -18.30 4.55 12.35
CA ILE A 70 -18.36 5.69 13.25
C ILE A 70 -18.26 5.25 14.71
N GLY A 71 -17.38 5.89 15.47
CA GLY A 71 -17.14 5.61 16.89
C GLY A 71 -16.14 4.49 17.16
N GLN A 72 -15.67 3.78 16.13
CA GLN A 72 -14.53 2.85 16.29
C GLN A 72 -13.22 3.63 16.44
N THR A 73 -12.24 3.03 17.11
CA THR A 73 -10.89 3.58 17.27
C THR A 73 -9.84 2.64 16.72
N PHE A 74 -8.70 3.20 16.30
CA PHE A 74 -7.51 2.44 15.93
C PHE A 74 -6.25 3.26 16.25
N ASP A 75 -5.11 2.58 16.37
CA ASP A 75 -3.81 3.22 16.56
C ASP A 75 -3.20 3.56 15.20
N ASP A 76 -2.80 4.81 15.00
CA ASP A 76 -2.10 5.30 13.82
C ASP A 76 -0.76 5.89 14.26
N ASP A 77 0.32 5.14 14.06
CA ASP A 77 1.68 5.49 14.50
C ASP A 77 1.77 5.88 16.00
N GLY A 78 1.10 5.13 16.88
CA GLY A 78 1.09 5.38 18.34
C GLY A 78 0.13 6.49 18.78
N VAL A 79 -0.72 6.98 17.87
CA VAL A 79 -1.77 7.95 18.17
C VAL A 79 -3.13 7.29 17.96
N GLU A 80 -3.93 7.21 19.03
CA GLU A 80 -5.31 6.73 18.93
C GLU A 80 -6.15 7.71 18.08
N GLN A 81 -6.72 7.19 17.00
CA GLN A 81 -7.63 7.90 16.11
C GLN A 81 -9.06 7.42 16.35
N VAL A 82 -10.00 8.37 16.44
CA VAL A 82 -11.44 8.09 16.46
C VAL A 82 -12.00 8.28 15.06
N ILE A 83 -12.76 7.30 14.57
CA ILE A 83 -13.44 7.41 13.28
C ILE A 83 -14.73 8.20 13.46
N ASP A 84 -14.73 9.45 13.01
CA ASP A 84 -15.92 10.30 12.92
C ASP A 84 -16.27 10.66 11.46
N GLU A 85 -17.37 11.41 11.28
CA GLU A 85 -17.84 11.84 9.95
C GLU A 85 -16.80 12.67 9.19
N SER A 86 -16.11 13.56 9.90
CA SER A 86 -15.08 14.44 9.31
C SER A 86 -13.85 13.64 8.89
N PHE A 87 -13.50 12.61 9.67
CA PHE A 87 -12.42 11.70 9.38
C PHE A 87 -12.74 10.92 8.11
N LEU A 88 -13.91 10.28 8.02
CA LEU A 88 -14.32 9.52 6.83
C LEU A 88 -14.38 10.38 5.57
N ALA A 89 -14.89 11.62 5.67
CA ALA A 89 -14.89 12.56 4.56
C ALA A 89 -13.47 12.84 4.05
N ARG A 90 -12.51 13.10 4.95
CA ARG A 90 -11.09 13.29 4.59
C ARG A 90 -10.47 12.05 3.95
N GLN A 91 -10.84 10.85 4.42
CA GLN A 91 -10.36 9.61 3.80
C GLN A 91 -10.86 9.47 2.36
N LEU A 92 -12.15 9.72 2.10
CA LEU A 92 -12.74 9.67 0.76
C LEU A 92 -12.14 10.72 -0.19
N GLU A 93 -11.78 11.90 0.33
CA GLU A 93 -11.12 12.98 -0.41
C GLU A 93 -9.62 12.72 -0.69
N THR A 94 -9.04 11.68 -0.11
CA THR A 94 -7.63 11.35 -0.32
C THR A 94 -7.38 11.06 -1.80
N VAL A 95 -6.40 11.76 -2.38
CA VAL A 95 -5.96 11.56 -3.76
C VAL A 95 -5.33 10.18 -3.89
N GLY A 96 -5.80 9.40 -4.86
CA GLY A 96 -5.37 8.03 -5.05
C GLY A 96 -6.34 7.27 -5.94
N SER A 97 -5.96 6.04 -6.30
CA SER A 97 -6.77 5.17 -7.13
C SER A 97 -8.14 4.93 -6.48
N LYS A 98 -9.20 4.92 -7.30
CA LYS A 98 -10.56 4.71 -6.82
C LYS A 98 -11.20 3.50 -7.50
N PHE A 99 -11.89 2.68 -6.70
CA PHE A 99 -12.79 1.64 -7.16
C PHE A 99 -13.98 2.23 -7.93
N HIS A 100 -14.63 1.39 -8.75
CA HIS A 100 -15.85 1.76 -9.46
C HIS A 100 -16.92 2.27 -8.48
N PRO A 101 -17.65 3.37 -8.78
CA PRO A 101 -18.58 4.03 -7.84
C PRO A 101 -19.72 3.16 -7.29
N VAL A 102 -20.01 2.02 -7.92
CA VAL A 102 -21.00 1.05 -7.43
C VAL A 102 -20.53 0.31 -6.17
N ILE A 103 -19.21 0.23 -5.97
CA ILE A 103 -18.60 -0.37 -4.80
C ILE A 103 -18.52 0.70 -3.72
N VAL A 104 -19.38 0.57 -2.71
CA VAL A 104 -19.51 1.51 -1.60
C VAL A 104 -19.35 0.84 -0.23
N ASP A 105 -18.95 -0.42 -0.21
CA ASP A 105 -18.79 -1.21 1.02
C ASP A 105 -17.35 -1.75 1.11
N PRO A 106 -16.53 -1.29 2.07
CA PRO A 106 -15.15 -1.77 2.19
C PRO A 106 -15.09 -3.27 2.51
N GLU A 107 -16.03 -3.79 3.31
CA GLU A 107 -16.14 -5.22 3.62
C GLU A 107 -16.33 -6.10 2.38
N LYS A 108 -17.02 -5.61 1.32
CA LYS A 108 -17.19 -6.35 0.06
C LYS A 108 -15.86 -6.50 -0.67
N ILE A 109 -15.03 -5.46 -0.69
CA ILE A 109 -13.68 -5.51 -1.28
C ILE A 109 -12.81 -6.48 -0.50
N ILE A 110 -12.79 -6.38 0.83
CA ILE A 110 -11.98 -7.28 1.66
C ILE A 110 -12.43 -8.72 1.46
N GLY A 111 -13.73 -9.01 1.54
CA GLY A 111 -14.28 -10.35 1.29
C GLY A 111 -13.88 -10.90 -0.08
N PHE A 112 -13.95 -10.08 -1.13
CA PHE A 112 -13.47 -10.46 -2.46
C PHE A 112 -11.97 -10.77 -2.50
N CYS A 113 -11.14 -9.95 -1.84
CA CYS A 113 -9.70 -10.22 -1.75
C CYS A 113 -9.43 -11.54 -1.04
N LEU A 114 -10.10 -11.82 0.08
CA LEU A 114 -9.94 -13.08 0.83
C LEU A 114 -10.35 -14.30 0.00
N GLU A 115 -11.40 -14.21 -0.79
CA GLU A 115 -11.75 -15.26 -1.75
C GLU A 115 -10.62 -15.49 -2.77
N LYS A 116 -9.98 -14.41 -3.26
CA LYS A 116 -8.86 -14.53 -4.20
C LYS A 116 -7.65 -15.19 -3.57
N ILE A 117 -7.32 -14.86 -2.33
CA ILE A 117 -6.19 -15.49 -1.64
C ILE A 117 -6.45 -16.99 -1.47
N ARG A 118 -7.68 -17.40 -1.12
CA ARG A 118 -8.03 -18.83 -1.02
C ARG A 118 -7.84 -19.57 -2.34
N VAL A 119 -8.29 -18.98 -3.46
CA VAL A 119 -8.07 -19.57 -4.80
C VAL A 119 -6.58 -19.68 -5.12
N LEU A 120 -5.78 -18.67 -4.76
CA LEU A 120 -4.33 -18.70 -4.95
C LEU A 120 -3.66 -19.78 -4.09
N LEU A 121 -4.08 -19.93 -2.83
CA LEU A 121 -3.63 -21.01 -1.93
C LEU A 121 -3.89 -22.38 -2.53
N ASP A 122 -5.11 -22.63 -2.99
CA ASP A 122 -5.50 -23.90 -3.61
C ASP A 122 -4.69 -24.21 -4.89
N SER A 123 -4.23 -23.17 -5.59
CA SER A 123 -3.42 -23.29 -6.81
C SER A 123 -1.90 -23.36 -6.57
N GLY A 124 -1.43 -23.13 -5.33
CA GLY A 124 -0.01 -23.06 -4.99
C GLY A 124 0.73 -21.82 -5.52
N GLN A 125 0.02 -20.80 -5.99
CA GLN A 125 0.58 -19.56 -6.56
C GLN A 125 0.53 -18.38 -5.59
N VAL A 126 0.78 -18.66 -4.30
CA VAL A 126 0.68 -17.63 -3.26
C VAL A 126 1.94 -16.78 -3.15
N PRO A 127 1.78 -15.47 -2.90
CA PRO A 127 2.89 -14.61 -2.52
C PRO A 127 3.61 -15.10 -1.27
N VAL A 128 4.84 -14.62 -1.12
CA VAL A 128 5.72 -14.89 0.02
C VAL A 128 5.59 -13.75 1.02
N TRP A 129 5.70 -14.07 2.31
CA TRP A 129 5.89 -13.08 3.36
C TRP A 129 7.28 -12.44 3.24
N ILE A 130 7.29 -11.13 3.13
CA ILE A 130 8.45 -10.29 2.91
C ILE A 130 8.73 -9.51 4.20
N LYS A 131 9.89 -9.72 4.82
CA LYS A 131 10.28 -9.04 6.06
C LYS A 131 11.02 -7.75 5.75
N ASN A 132 10.38 -6.62 6.03
CA ASN A 132 11.04 -5.32 5.94
C ASN A 132 12.24 -5.28 6.90
N SER A 133 13.39 -4.84 6.40
CA SER A 133 14.66 -4.90 7.12
C SER A 133 14.79 -3.96 8.32
N ILE A 134 13.95 -2.92 8.43
CA ILE A 134 14.00 -1.94 9.51
C ILE A 134 12.85 -2.13 10.50
N SER A 135 11.59 -2.13 10.03
CA SER A 135 10.42 -2.28 10.92
C SER A 135 10.20 -3.71 11.41
N ARG A 136 10.86 -4.69 10.77
CA ARG A 136 10.63 -6.13 10.97
C ARG A 136 9.19 -6.60 10.74
N CYS A 137 8.33 -5.73 10.21
CA CYS A 137 6.99 -6.11 9.77
C CYS A 137 7.10 -7.06 8.57
N LEU A 138 6.22 -8.07 8.52
CA LEU A 138 6.02 -8.90 7.34
C LEU A 138 4.92 -8.27 6.47
N PHE A 139 5.13 -8.29 5.16
CA PHE A 139 4.14 -7.91 4.18
C PHE A 139 3.98 -9.01 3.14
N ALA A 140 2.77 -9.23 2.65
CA ALA A 140 2.53 -10.07 1.48
C ALA A 140 1.67 -9.25 0.52
N ASP A 141 2.26 -8.87 -0.61
CA ASP A 141 1.61 -8.07 -1.65
C ASP A 141 1.05 -8.97 -2.74
N PHE A 142 -0.19 -8.68 -3.14
CA PHE A 142 -0.92 -9.39 -4.17
C PHE A 142 -1.29 -8.41 -5.27
N GLN A 143 -0.98 -8.76 -6.52
CA GLN A 143 -1.41 -8.01 -7.70
C GLN A 143 -2.12 -8.98 -8.63
N ILE A 144 -3.40 -8.74 -8.91
CA ILE A 144 -4.22 -9.62 -9.75
C ILE A 144 -5.02 -8.82 -10.77
N ILE A 145 -5.28 -9.43 -11.93
CA ILE A 145 -6.21 -8.89 -12.92
C ILE A 145 -7.59 -9.45 -12.63
N VAL A 146 -8.56 -8.57 -12.34
CA VAL A 146 -9.94 -8.97 -12.06
C VAL A 146 -10.70 -9.17 -13.36
N SER A 147 -11.14 -10.41 -13.57
CA SER A 147 -11.88 -10.82 -14.76
C SER A 147 -13.27 -10.18 -14.83
N HIS A 148 -13.88 -10.23 -16.02
CA HIS A 148 -15.24 -9.71 -16.22
C HIS A 148 -16.26 -10.36 -15.28
N GLY A 149 -16.26 -11.70 -15.14
CA GLY A 149 -17.21 -12.40 -14.27
C GLY A 149 -17.07 -12.02 -12.79
N GLU A 150 -15.85 -11.73 -12.34
CA GLU A 150 -15.57 -11.29 -10.97
C GLU A 150 -16.05 -9.86 -10.71
N LYS A 151 -15.87 -8.96 -11.68
CA LYS A 151 -16.43 -7.60 -11.63
C LYS A 151 -17.96 -7.62 -11.52
N THR A 152 -18.62 -8.50 -12.27
CA THR A 152 -20.08 -8.68 -12.17
C THR A 152 -20.51 -9.12 -10.78
N ARG A 153 -19.74 -9.99 -10.10
CA ARG A 153 -20.00 -10.38 -8.69
C ARG A 153 -19.87 -9.22 -7.71
N LEU A 154 -19.06 -8.22 -8.03
CA LEU A 154 -18.94 -6.97 -7.28
C LEU A 154 -20.04 -5.94 -7.65
N GLY A 155 -20.96 -6.29 -8.54
CA GLY A 155 -22.04 -5.42 -9.00
C GLY A 155 -21.62 -4.42 -10.08
N ILE A 156 -20.43 -4.58 -10.67
CA ILE A 156 -19.95 -3.73 -11.76
C ILE A 156 -20.63 -4.18 -13.07
N PRO A 157 -21.23 -3.25 -13.84
CA PRO A 157 -21.82 -3.55 -15.15
C PRO A 157 -20.82 -4.16 -16.14
N GLU A 158 -21.34 -4.95 -17.07
CA GLU A 158 -20.54 -5.49 -18.17
C GLU A 158 -19.88 -4.38 -19.00
N GLY A 159 -18.63 -4.60 -19.40
CA GLY A 159 -17.82 -3.63 -20.13
C GLY A 159 -17.09 -2.61 -19.24
N ASN A 160 -17.48 -2.43 -17.98
CA ASN A 160 -16.81 -1.46 -17.09
C ASN A 160 -15.57 -2.05 -16.41
N GLN A 161 -14.61 -1.17 -16.09
CA GLN A 161 -13.41 -1.51 -15.35
C GLN A 161 -13.64 -1.57 -13.84
N LEU A 162 -12.75 -2.25 -13.13
CA LEU A 162 -12.77 -2.33 -11.65
C LEU A 162 -12.68 -0.96 -10.99
N GLY A 163 -11.96 -0.02 -11.62
CA GLY A 163 -11.81 1.35 -11.15
C GLY A 163 -10.82 2.11 -12.01
N ASN A 164 -10.13 3.07 -11.40
CA ASN A 164 -9.05 3.83 -12.03
C ASN A 164 -7.72 3.65 -11.29
N CYS A 165 -6.62 3.90 -11.98
CA CYS A 165 -5.29 4.00 -11.40
C CYS A 165 -4.91 5.47 -11.35
N ALA A 166 -4.84 6.06 -10.16
CA ALA A 166 -4.48 7.47 -10.03
C ALA A 166 -2.97 7.71 -10.13
N LEU A 167 -2.16 6.67 -10.34
CA LEU A 167 -0.72 6.81 -10.53
C LEU A 167 -0.36 6.51 -11.99
N ILE A 168 0.30 7.45 -12.66
CA ILE A 168 0.72 7.30 -14.05
C ILE A 168 2.20 7.58 -14.20
N LYS A 169 2.83 6.94 -15.19
CA LYS A 169 4.22 7.24 -15.56
C LYS A 169 4.28 8.63 -16.19
N ILE A 170 5.27 9.42 -15.80
CA ILE A 170 5.54 10.72 -16.39
C ILE A 170 6.14 10.48 -17.77
N THR A 171 5.38 10.86 -18.79
CA THR A 171 5.82 10.85 -20.18
C THR A 171 6.19 12.26 -20.64
N PRO A 172 6.92 12.43 -21.75
CA PRO A 172 7.25 13.75 -22.29
C PRO A 172 6.02 14.65 -22.53
N GLU A 173 4.85 14.06 -22.84
CA GLU A 173 3.61 14.76 -23.13
C GLU A 173 2.92 15.37 -21.90
N ILE A 174 3.24 14.88 -20.70
CA ILE A 174 2.64 15.38 -19.44
C ILE A 174 3.66 16.03 -18.51
N ALA A 175 4.96 15.96 -18.84
CA ALA A 175 6.04 16.40 -17.96
C ALA A 175 5.96 17.90 -17.60
N ASP A 176 5.50 18.75 -18.51
CA ASP A 176 5.32 20.19 -18.29
C ASP A 176 4.13 20.53 -17.36
N ARG A 177 3.21 19.58 -17.20
CA ARG A 177 2.03 19.69 -16.32
C ARG A 177 2.25 19.09 -14.94
N VAL A 178 3.38 18.43 -14.72
CA VAL A 178 3.72 17.84 -13.42
C VAL A 178 4.16 18.95 -12.48
N THR A 179 3.56 18.97 -11.31
CA THR A 179 3.95 19.84 -10.18
C THR A 179 4.31 18.97 -9.00
N VAL A 180 5.14 19.50 -8.09
CA VAL A 180 5.48 18.81 -6.85
C VAL A 180 4.61 19.35 -5.72
N GLU A 181 3.78 18.49 -5.14
CA GLU A 181 2.94 18.81 -3.98
C GLU A 181 3.41 18.00 -2.76
N GLN A 182 3.12 18.50 -1.56
CA GLN A 182 3.25 17.73 -0.34
C GLN A 182 2.08 16.73 -0.26
N ARG A 183 2.34 15.44 -0.01
CA ARG A 183 1.29 14.44 0.13
C ARG A 183 0.56 14.65 1.46
N GLY A 184 -0.76 14.82 1.47
CA GLY A 184 -1.58 14.78 2.69
C GLY A 184 -1.59 16.05 3.56
N TYR A 185 -2.04 15.91 4.82
CA TYR A 185 -2.42 17.00 5.73
C TYR A 185 -1.87 16.80 7.15
N GLY A 186 -0.55 16.59 7.29
CA GLY A 186 0.16 16.75 8.57
C GLY A 186 0.52 15.48 9.36
N GLN A 187 0.41 14.27 8.80
CA GLN A 187 1.02 13.06 9.38
C GLN A 187 2.53 12.96 9.10
N SER A 188 3.26 12.08 9.80
CA SER A 188 4.70 11.82 9.56
C SER A 188 4.99 11.49 8.08
N VAL A 189 4.07 10.72 7.49
CA VAL A 189 4.03 10.27 6.09
C VAL A 189 3.76 11.40 5.09
N ASP A 190 3.22 12.52 5.58
CA ASP A 190 2.75 13.64 4.79
C ASP A 190 3.84 14.67 4.51
N ASN A 191 5.07 14.50 5.00
CA ASN A 191 6.19 15.40 4.68
C ASN A 191 6.92 15.05 3.38
N ILE A 192 6.38 14.10 2.60
CA ILE A 192 7.00 13.60 1.39
C ILE A 192 6.43 14.36 0.19
N LYS A 193 7.34 14.94 -0.59
CA LYS A 193 7.02 15.59 -1.86
C LYS A 193 6.74 14.53 -2.91
N VAL A 194 5.60 14.65 -3.58
CA VAL A 194 5.18 13.76 -4.66
C VAL A 194 4.85 14.57 -5.90
N ASN A 195 5.07 13.95 -7.07
CA ASN A 195 4.64 14.51 -8.33
C ASN A 195 3.11 14.38 -8.45
N VAL A 196 2.47 15.44 -8.92
CA VAL A 196 1.03 15.53 -9.16
C VAL A 196 0.81 16.14 -10.54
N VAL A 197 -0.12 15.59 -11.30
CA VAL A 197 -0.57 16.11 -12.58
C VAL A 197 -2.07 16.38 -12.53
N ARG A 198 -2.47 17.57 -12.99
CA ARG A 198 -3.87 18.03 -12.95
C ARG A 198 -4.49 18.07 -14.33
N GLY A 199 -5.79 17.81 -14.41
CA GLY A 199 -6.56 17.86 -15.66
C GLY A 199 -6.24 16.70 -16.63
N VAL A 200 -5.67 15.61 -16.12
CA VAL A 200 -5.55 14.34 -16.84
C VAL A 200 -6.61 13.42 -16.24
N GLU A 201 -7.27 12.61 -17.07
CA GLU A 201 -8.17 11.58 -16.54
C GLU A 201 -7.34 10.37 -16.08
N PRO A 202 -7.58 9.84 -14.88
CA PRO A 202 -6.86 8.66 -14.42
C PRO A 202 -7.24 7.45 -15.28
N PRO A 203 -6.27 6.66 -15.77
CA PRO A 203 -6.56 5.51 -16.61
C PRO A 203 -7.42 4.49 -15.88
N LEU A 204 -8.39 3.93 -16.59
CA LEU A 204 -9.21 2.83 -16.08
C LEU A 204 -8.37 1.56 -15.97
N THR A 205 -8.67 0.72 -14.97
CA THR A 205 -7.89 -0.49 -14.69
C THR A 205 -8.76 -1.62 -14.14
N ASP A 206 -8.37 -2.84 -14.49
CA ASP A 206 -8.90 -4.08 -13.91
C ASP A 206 -7.93 -4.72 -12.91
N VAL A 207 -6.80 -4.06 -12.64
CA VAL A 207 -5.82 -4.56 -11.67
C VAL A 207 -6.25 -4.19 -10.27
N LEU A 208 -6.29 -5.20 -9.41
CA LEU A 208 -6.47 -5.08 -7.97
C LEU A 208 -5.14 -5.39 -7.28
N VAL A 209 -4.76 -4.48 -6.38
CA VAL A 209 -3.63 -4.67 -5.48
C VAL A 209 -4.15 -4.73 -4.06
N PHE A 210 -3.66 -5.69 -3.27
CA PHE A 210 -3.94 -5.75 -1.84
C PHE A 210 -2.78 -6.33 -1.06
N THR A 211 -2.70 -5.98 0.21
CA THR A 211 -1.56 -6.31 1.07
C THR A 211 -2.06 -6.93 2.37
N LEU A 212 -1.42 -8.01 2.80
CA LEU A 212 -1.47 -8.47 4.18
C LEU A 212 -0.26 -7.94 4.95
N LYS A 213 -0.44 -7.63 6.23
CA LYS A 213 0.64 -7.13 7.11
C LYS A 213 0.70 -7.96 8.39
N LYS A 214 1.90 -8.13 8.93
CA LYS A 214 2.15 -8.68 10.27
C LYS A 214 3.16 -7.79 10.98
N SER A 215 2.76 -7.10 12.04
CA SER A 215 3.64 -6.12 12.70
C SER A 215 4.83 -6.76 13.42
N ALA A 216 4.68 -8.01 13.88
CA ALA A 216 5.73 -8.84 14.46
C ALA A 216 5.44 -10.33 14.22
N ASP A 217 6.46 -11.19 14.32
CA ASP A 217 6.33 -12.63 14.00
C ASP A 217 5.30 -13.37 14.88
N ASP A 218 4.90 -12.81 16.03
CA ASP A 218 3.93 -13.37 16.98
C ASP A 218 2.54 -12.73 16.90
N GLN A 219 2.38 -11.61 16.19
CA GLN A 219 1.09 -10.94 16.04
C GLN A 219 0.26 -11.60 14.94
N PRO A 220 -1.07 -11.68 15.07
CA PRO A 220 -1.91 -12.20 14.00
C PRO A 220 -1.75 -11.34 12.74
N PRO A 221 -1.76 -11.94 11.53
CA PRO A 221 -1.75 -11.17 10.30
C PRO A 221 -3.03 -10.33 10.20
N VAL A 222 -2.92 -9.14 9.61
CA VAL A 222 -4.04 -8.24 9.36
C VAL A 222 -4.19 -7.99 7.87
N PHE A 223 -5.43 -7.83 7.41
CA PHE A 223 -5.67 -7.24 6.11
C PHE A 223 -5.23 -5.78 6.14
N HIS A 224 -4.27 -5.36 5.33
CA HIS A 224 -3.72 -4.00 5.47
C HIS A 224 -4.45 -2.98 4.59
N THR A 225 -4.55 -3.26 3.29
CA THR A 225 -5.17 -2.34 2.32
C THR A 225 -5.55 -3.07 1.04
N ALA A 226 -6.44 -2.46 0.26
CA ALA A 226 -6.71 -2.83 -1.13
C ALA A 226 -7.01 -1.59 -1.96
N TYR A 227 -6.52 -1.57 -3.20
CA TYR A 227 -6.69 -0.48 -4.14
C TYR A 227 -6.57 -0.95 -5.59
N THR A 228 -7.07 -0.15 -6.52
CA THR A 228 -6.95 -0.40 -7.96
C THR A 228 -5.66 0.17 -8.53
N GLY A 229 -5.11 -0.46 -9.57
CA GLY A 229 -3.96 0.07 -10.30
C GLY A 229 -2.70 -0.77 -10.13
N ILE A 230 -1.58 -0.12 -9.85
CA ILE A 230 -0.25 -0.77 -9.85
C ILE A 230 0.29 -0.91 -8.44
N LEU A 231 0.96 -2.02 -8.14
CA LEU A 231 1.78 -2.12 -6.95
C LEU A 231 2.83 -1.00 -6.97
N THR A 232 3.09 -0.39 -5.82
CA THR A 232 4.04 0.74 -5.69
C THR A 232 5.13 0.43 -4.69
N VAL A 233 6.32 0.98 -4.91
CA VAL A 233 7.35 0.98 -3.87
C VAL A 233 6.93 1.86 -2.68
N PRO A 234 7.44 1.61 -1.45
CA PRO A 234 7.22 2.50 -0.33
C PRO A 234 7.63 3.95 -0.66
N LEU A 235 6.93 4.93 -0.09
CA LEU A 235 7.36 6.32 -0.23
C LEU A 235 8.77 6.52 0.34
N PRO A 236 9.61 7.39 -0.27
CA PRO A 236 10.99 7.57 0.16
C PRO A 236 11.06 8.26 1.53
N ARG A 237 11.45 7.50 2.56
CA ARG A 237 11.58 7.94 3.96
C ARG A 237 12.96 7.62 4.51
N PRO A 238 13.81 8.65 4.75
CA PRO A 238 15.15 8.43 5.29
C PRO A 238 15.19 7.79 6.68
N SER A 239 14.12 7.92 7.48
CA SER A 239 14.06 7.34 8.84
C SER A 239 13.88 5.81 8.82
N ASP A 240 13.26 5.27 7.77
CA ASP A 240 12.72 3.90 7.77
C ASP A 240 13.35 3.03 6.67
N GLN A 241 14.36 3.55 5.95
CA GLN A 241 14.93 2.92 4.77
C GLN A 241 16.45 2.99 4.76
N PHE A 242 17.09 1.95 4.24
CA PHE A 242 18.53 2.01 3.97
C PHE A 242 18.85 2.97 2.82
N PRO A 243 20.08 3.52 2.74
CA PRO A 243 20.43 4.48 1.68
C PRO A 243 20.18 3.99 0.24
N GLU A 244 20.43 2.70 -0.04
CA GLU A 244 20.20 2.12 -1.37
C GLU A 244 18.71 1.99 -1.69
N GLU A 245 17.90 1.52 -0.72
CA GLU A 245 16.45 1.45 -0.84
C GLU A 245 15.85 2.85 -1.04
N LEU A 246 16.29 3.83 -0.24
CA LEU A 246 15.84 5.21 -0.33
C LEU A 246 16.13 5.78 -1.73
N ALA A 247 17.34 5.57 -2.26
CA ALA A 247 17.73 6.04 -3.58
C ALA A 247 16.89 5.41 -4.69
N TYR A 248 16.65 4.09 -4.63
CA TYR A 248 15.78 3.39 -5.57
C TYR A 248 14.34 3.90 -5.51
N ASN A 249 13.78 4.07 -4.31
CA ASN A 249 12.41 4.55 -4.14
C ASN A 249 12.24 6.02 -4.58
N GLN A 250 13.26 6.86 -4.35
CA GLN A 250 13.28 8.23 -4.88
C GLN A 250 13.28 8.25 -6.41
N ASP A 251 14.13 7.43 -7.05
CA ASP A 251 14.17 7.32 -8.51
C ASP A 251 12.84 6.83 -9.07
N TRP A 252 12.28 5.76 -8.49
CA TRP A 252 10.98 5.23 -8.90
C TRP A 252 9.90 6.30 -8.80
N TRP A 253 9.72 6.94 -7.63
CA TRP A 253 8.70 7.98 -7.44
C TRP A 253 8.94 9.24 -8.28
N SER A 254 10.17 9.51 -8.73
CA SER A 254 10.46 10.61 -9.66
C SER A 254 9.88 10.39 -11.06
N GLN A 255 9.59 9.13 -11.42
CA GLN A 255 9.07 8.74 -12.73
C GLN A 255 7.55 8.63 -12.77
N TYR A 256 6.85 8.73 -11.64
CA TYR A 256 5.40 8.64 -11.57
C TYR A 256 4.79 9.91 -11.01
N ALA A 257 3.54 10.20 -11.38
CA ALA A 257 2.74 11.31 -10.86
C ALA A 257 1.34 10.84 -10.47
N PHE A 258 0.82 11.39 -9.37
CA PHE A 258 -0.57 11.23 -8.99
C PHE A 258 -1.46 12.12 -9.86
N VAL A 259 -2.53 11.55 -10.40
CA VAL A 259 -3.58 12.27 -11.11
C VAL A 259 -4.55 12.86 -10.09
N LYS A 260 -4.76 14.18 -10.15
CA LYS A 260 -5.60 14.95 -9.22
C LYS A 260 -6.57 15.88 -9.95
#